data_AF-A0A1H0FDE6-F1
#
_entry.id   AF-A0A1H0FDE6-F1
#
_cell.length_a   1.000
_cell.length_b   1.000
_cell.length_c   1.000
_cell.angle_alpha   90.00
_cell.angle_beta   90.00
_cell.angle_gamma   90.00
#
_symmetry.space_group_name_H-M   'P 1'
#
loop_
_entity.id
_entity.type
_entity.pdbx_description
1 polymer ?
#
loop_
_entity_poly.entity_id
_entity_poly.type
_entity_poly.pdbx_seq_one_letter_code
_entity_poly.pdbx_strand_id
1 'polypeptide(L)'
;MYDVGDVACSRHTFTGDEFAAFAAVTGDHNPIHHDPAHAAETEFGAPIVPLAMVLGPVSALIGMVIPGPGAVILDTAFRPVRAVAFDREVVYSLRVRSVGAATGTLTCRVLAYQDRDAVLDGEVTTTLTVPRPRPDDTTGGTLLPASARQVAVVTGAAGDIGSAVARALAGAGWDLALVCRASAGDDLAARCRDLGARVELITADLGVAADRVDAAKRVAALSPTALVHAAAPPLAAGHGDHLEVGYAALRDLADAALDGMLLRQRGGVVLIGSEASRYHPRGWSDYVAAKAAAATVLSGLDRHYGGCGVRAVVIEPGFVSGRYSAEVRPRGLLGLMPEEVADAVVAELADLDAPAGRVWLTPEGATRFALDGAAMPGPVPAAAATSTVSTETQVPAGSDRGGRLAAVVRGVLGLPSDADVRGGGVGLTAGWDSLRQIQIVLAVEAEFGIRLPAAELASAGRFDRLCAIVEELVPR
;
A
#
# COMPACT_ATOMS: atom_id res chain seq x y z
N MET A 1 30.10 3.02 13.33
CA MET A 1 29.33 1.90 13.93
C MET A 1 28.18 1.64 12.98
N TYR A 2 27.84 0.39 12.70
CA TYR A 2 26.75 0.05 11.77
C TYR A 2 25.43 0.01 12.53
N ASP A 3 24.38 0.54 11.91
CA ASP A 3 23.04 0.58 12.50
C ASP A 3 22.11 -0.41 11.79
N VAL A 4 21.14 -0.94 12.52
CA VAL A 4 20.08 -1.76 11.93
C VAL A 4 19.32 -0.93 10.90
N GLY A 5 19.19 -1.48 9.68
CA GLY A 5 18.59 -0.78 8.55
C GLY A 5 19.58 -0.07 7.63
N ASP A 6 20.87 -0.01 7.95
CA ASP A 6 21.90 0.43 7.00
C ASP A 6 21.87 -0.46 5.75
N VAL A 7 22.08 0.14 4.58
CA VAL A 7 22.05 -0.57 3.30
C VAL A 7 23.34 -0.36 2.52
N ALA A 8 24.02 -1.43 2.15
CA ALA A 8 25.08 -1.38 1.15
C ALA A 8 24.52 -1.83 -0.20
N CYS A 9 24.85 -1.11 -1.27
CA CYS A 9 24.37 -1.44 -2.59
C CYS A 9 25.45 -1.30 -3.67
N SER A 10 25.35 -2.10 -4.71
CA SER A 10 26.21 -2.04 -5.91
C SER A 10 25.39 -2.40 -7.14
N ARG A 11 25.98 -2.17 -8.32
CA ARG A 11 25.44 -2.57 -9.62
C ARG A 11 26.50 -3.34 -10.35
N HIS A 12 26.10 -4.37 -11.08
CA HIS A 12 27.01 -5.18 -11.88
C HIS A 12 26.32 -5.65 -13.16
N THR A 13 27.04 -5.64 -14.28
CA THR A 13 26.57 -6.19 -15.56
C THR A 13 27.50 -7.31 -15.95
N PHE A 14 26.98 -8.54 -15.92
CA PHE A 14 27.76 -9.73 -16.26
C PHE A 14 27.93 -9.86 -17.77
N THR A 15 29.15 -10.14 -18.21
CA THR A 15 29.48 -10.28 -19.64
C THR A 15 30.01 -11.68 -19.98
N GLY A 16 30.07 -12.01 -21.27
CA GLY A 16 30.68 -13.26 -21.74
C GLY A 16 32.17 -13.37 -21.39
N ASP A 17 32.90 -12.26 -21.34
CA ASP A 17 34.32 -12.24 -20.94
C ASP A 17 34.49 -12.57 -19.46
N GLU A 18 33.61 -12.05 -18.60
CA GLU A 18 33.58 -12.41 -17.18
C GLU A 18 33.22 -13.88 -16.99
N PHE A 19 32.30 -14.41 -17.79
CA PHE A 19 32.01 -15.85 -17.79
C PHE A 19 33.23 -16.67 -18.22
N ALA A 20 33.95 -16.27 -19.26
CA ALA A 20 35.16 -16.97 -19.68
C ALA A 20 36.23 -16.98 -18.58
N ALA A 21 36.41 -15.87 -17.87
CA ALA A 21 37.31 -15.79 -16.72
C ALA A 21 36.84 -16.68 -15.55
N PHE A 22 35.53 -16.69 -15.25
CA PHE A 22 34.94 -17.57 -14.26
C PHE A 22 35.15 -19.04 -14.61
N ALA A 23 34.82 -19.44 -15.84
CA ALA A 23 34.96 -20.81 -16.33
C ALA A 23 36.43 -21.28 -16.29
N ALA A 24 37.39 -20.40 -16.60
CA ALA A 24 38.81 -20.72 -16.50
C ALA A 24 39.28 -21.02 -15.06
N VAL A 25 38.65 -20.40 -14.06
CA VAL A 25 38.98 -20.60 -12.63
C VAL A 25 38.24 -21.80 -12.04
N THR A 26 36.96 -21.97 -12.38
CA THR A 26 36.08 -22.98 -11.76
C THR A 26 36.02 -24.30 -12.52
N GLY A 27 36.34 -24.29 -13.82
CA GLY A 27 36.12 -25.40 -14.74
C GLY A 27 34.66 -25.58 -15.17
N ASP A 28 33.78 -24.66 -14.80
CA ASP A 28 32.37 -24.70 -15.20
C ASP A 28 32.21 -24.22 -16.65
N HIS A 29 32.17 -25.18 -17.56
CA HIS A 29 31.91 -24.99 -18.98
C HIS A 29 30.51 -25.49 -19.37
N ASN A 30 29.52 -25.39 -18.47
CA ASN A 30 28.16 -25.80 -18.82
C ASN A 30 27.64 -24.95 -20.00
N PRO A 31 27.21 -25.58 -21.12
CA PRO A 31 26.76 -24.87 -22.32
C PRO A 31 25.57 -23.95 -22.08
N ILE A 32 24.77 -24.18 -21.02
CA ILE A 32 23.66 -23.29 -20.64
C ILE A 32 24.08 -21.84 -20.35
N HIS A 33 25.37 -21.62 -20.08
CA HIS A 33 25.91 -20.30 -19.74
C HIS A 33 26.53 -19.55 -20.93
N HIS A 34 26.75 -20.21 -22.07
CA HIS A 34 27.52 -19.58 -23.16
C HIS A 34 27.19 -20.04 -24.58
N ASP A 35 26.47 -21.15 -24.77
CA ASP A 35 26.04 -21.62 -26.08
C ASP A 35 24.57 -21.24 -26.32
N PRO A 36 24.29 -20.26 -27.20
CA PRO A 36 22.92 -19.85 -27.50
C PRO A 36 22.07 -20.97 -28.12
N ALA A 37 22.66 -21.88 -28.89
CA ALA A 37 21.93 -22.98 -29.51
C ALA A 37 21.47 -23.98 -28.45
N HIS A 38 22.37 -24.34 -27.52
CA HIS A 38 22.01 -25.19 -26.39
C HIS A 38 20.98 -24.53 -25.47
N ALA A 39 21.20 -23.25 -25.11
CA ALA A 39 20.30 -22.55 -24.19
C ALA A 39 18.89 -22.36 -24.76
N ALA A 40 18.75 -22.18 -26.08
CA ALA A 40 17.46 -22.09 -26.76
C ALA A 40 16.60 -23.36 -26.65
N GLU A 41 17.22 -24.52 -26.38
CA GLU A 41 16.53 -25.81 -26.15
C GLU A 41 16.08 -25.97 -24.69
N THR A 42 16.50 -25.09 -23.78
CA THR A 42 16.14 -25.11 -22.36
C THR A 42 14.95 -24.20 -22.06
N GLU A 43 14.40 -24.28 -20.84
CA GLU A 43 13.33 -23.37 -20.39
C GLU A 43 13.73 -21.89 -20.33
N PHE A 44 15.05 -21.59 -20.32
CA PHE A 44 15.56 -20.23 -20.26
C PHE A 44 15.56 -19.52 -21.63
N GLY A 45 15.65 -20.28 -22.73
CA GLY A 45 15.65 -19.76 -24.10
C GLY A 45 16.89 -18.94 -24.53
N ALA A 46 17.78 -18.60 -23.59
CA ALA A 46 19.01 -17.85 -23.83
C ALA A 46 20.04 -18.15 -22.72
N PRO A 47 21.36 -17.89 -22.95
CA PRO A 47 22.38 -18.10 -21.94
C PRO A 47 22.12 -17.31 -20.65
N ILE A 48 22.31 -17.95 -19.50
CA ILE A 48 22.08 -17.36 -18.18
C ILE A 48 23.38 -17.29 -17.36
N VAL A 49 23.49 -16.32 -16.48
CA VAL A 49 24.66 -16.15 -15.61
C VAL A 49 24.70 -17.28 -14.56
N PRO A 50 25.83 -17.98 -14.36
CA PRO A 50 26.00 -18.94 -13.28
C PRO A 50 25.70 -18.33 -11.90
N LEU A 51 24.98 -19.05 -11.04
CA LEU A 51 24.62 -18.55 -9.71
C LEU A 51 25.86 -18.14 -8.89
N ALA A 52 26.96 -18.88 -8.99
CA ALA A 52 28.19 -18.53 -8.29
C ALA A 52 28.76 -17.17 -8.69
N MET A 53 28.61 -16.76 -9.96
CA MET A 53 28.95 -15.41 -10.41
C MET A 53 27.99 -14.37 -9.84
N VAL A 54 26.68 -14.67 -9.82
CA VAL A 54 25.65 -13.79 -9.24
C VAL A 54 25.91 -13.53 -7.75
N LEU A 55 26.49 -14.49 -7.02
CA LEU A 55 26.87 -14.32 -5.61
C LEU A 55 28.17 -13.51 -5.41
N GLY A 56 29.00 -13.35 -6.44
CA GLY A 56 30.28 -12.65 -6.35
C GLY A 56 30.17 -11.21 -5.81
N PRO A 57 29.29 -10.35 -6.38
CA PRO A 57 29.09 -8.98 -5.90
C PRO A 57 28.65 -8.87 -4.44
N VAL A 58 27.98 -9.90 -3.89
CA VAL A 58 27.62 -9.97 -2.46
C VAL A 58 28.88 -10.01 -1.59
N SER A 59 29.88 -10.81 -1.99
CA SER A 59 31.18 -10.89 -1.33
C SER A 59 31.91 -9.55 -1.39
N ALA A 60 31.87 -8.87 -2.54
CA ALA A 60 32.47 -7.54 -2.70
C ALA A 60 31.81 -6.50 -1.78
N LEU A 61 30.48 -6.46 -1.70
CA LEU A 61 29.76 -5.58 -0.76
C LEU A 61 30.18 -5.81 0.69
N ILE A 62 30.35 -7.07 1.08
CA ILE A 62 30.77 -7.44 2.44
C ILE A 62 32.21 -7.04 2.72
N GLY A 63 33.12 -7.45 1.84
CA GLY A 63 34.56 -7.23 2.01
C GLY A 63 34.97 -5.76 1.87
N MET A 64 34.13 -4.91 1.29
CA MET A 64 34.52 -3.56 0.88
C MET A 64 33.62 -2.44 1.39
N VAL A 65 32.33 -2.73 1.60
CA VAL A 65 31.34 -1.71 1.99
C VAL A 65 30.88 -1.90 3.42
N ILE A 66 30.26 -3.04 3.75
CA ILE A 66 29.76 -3.34 5.09
C ILE A 66 29.86 -4.85 5.39
N PRO A 67 30.60 -5.28 6.41
CA PRO A 67 31.41 -4.51 7.36
C PRO A 67 32.70 -3.90 6.78
N GLY A 68 33.07 -4.23 5.55
CA GLY A 68 34.26 -3.70 4.88
C GLY A 68 35.55 -4.49 5.15
N PRO A 69 36.73 -3.93 4.85
CA PRO A 69 37.98 -4.68 4.75
C PRO A 69 38.33 -5.51 6.00
N GLY A 70 38.59 -6.79 5.78
CA GLY A 70 38.87 -7.78 6.82
C GLY A 70 37.64 -8.52 7.36
N ALA A 71 36.45 -8.21 6.85
CA ALA A 71 35.26 -9.00 7.13
C ALA A 71 35.38 -10.41 6.51
N VAL A 72 34.82 -11.39 7.21
CA VAL A 72 34.76 -12.79 6.77
C VAL A 72 33.30 -13.22 6.79
N ILE A 73 32.87 -13.86 5.72
CA ILE A 73 31.56 -14.49 5.62
C ILE A 73 31.59 -15.77 6.46
N LEU A 74 30.67 -15.86 7.43
CA LEU A 74 30.55 -16.99 8.36
C LEU A 74 29.47 -17.98 7.93
N ASP A 75 28.38 -17.46 7.39
CA ASP A 75 27.23 -18.26 6.94
C ASP A 75 26.48 -17.54 5.83
N THR A 76 25.89 -18.31 4.92
CA THR A 76 25.08 -17.82 3.79
C THR A 76 23.90 -18.73 3.53
N ALA A 77 22.71 -18.14 3.39
CA ALA A 77 21.50 -18.83 2.98
C ALA A 77 20.86 -18.05 1.83
N PHE A 78 21.10 -18.47 0.59
CA PHE A 78 20.58 -17.81 -0.61
C PHE A 78 19.57 -18.66 -1.34
N ARG A 79 18.51 -18.00 -1.82
CA ARG A 79 17.48 -18.54 -2.69
C ARG A 79 17.53 -17.80 -4.03
N PRO A 80 17.95 -18.47 -5.12
CA PRO A 80 17.74 -17.97 -6.47
C PRO A 80 16.24 -17.88 -6.73
N VAL A 81 15.78 -16.72 -7.19
CA VAL A 81 14.35 -16.47 -7.46
C VAL A 81 14.07 -16.60 -8.96
N ARG A 82 14.99 -16.09 -9.80
CA ARG A 82 14.93 -16.15 -11.27
C ARG A 82 16.34 -16.23 -11.85
N ALA A 83 16.44 -16.73 -13.08
CA ALA A 83 17.68 -16.70 -13.82
C ALA A 83 18.08 -15.26 -14.19
N VAL A 84 19.38 -15.00 -14.22
CA VAL A 84 19.96 -13.70 -14.56
C VAL A 84 20.44 -13.76 -16.00
N ALA A 85 20.05 -12.78 -16.81
CA ALA A 85 20.54 -12.62 -18.17
C ALA A 85 21.89 -11.89 -18.18
N PHE A 86 22.75 -12.26 -19.13
CA PHE A 86 23.97 -11.50 -19.46
C PHE A 86 23.65 -10.13 -20.06
N ASP A 87 24.63 -9.23 -20.00
CA ASP A 87 24.62 -7.89 -20.61
C ASP A 87 23.46 -6.99 -20.14
N ARG A 88 22.89 -7.30 -18.98
CA ARG A 88 21.86 -6.52 -18.31
C ARG A 88 22.28 -6.24 -16.87
N GLU A 89 21.99 -5.03 -16.40
CA GLU A 89 22.36 -4.60 -15.06
C GLU A 89 21.62 -5.41 -13.99
N VAL A 90 22.36 -5.84 -12.98
CA VAL A 90 21.85 -6.41 -11.74
C VAL A 90 22.16 -5.44 -10.59
N VAL A 91 21.13 -5.05 -9.86
CA VAL A 91 21.23 -4.17 -8.69
C VAL A 91 21.26 -5.03 -7.43
N TYR A 92 22.27 -4.85 -6.59
CA TYR A 92 22.44 -5.56 -5.32
C TYR A 92 22.14 -4.65 -4.14
N SER A 93 21.42 -5.19 -3.15
CA SER A 93 21.08 -4.53 -1.90
C SER A 93 21.35 -5.45 -0.72
N LEU A 94 22.17 -4.99 0.23
CA LEU A 94 22.51 -5.65 1.48
C LEU A 94 21.97 -4.79 2.63
N ARG A 95 20.88 -5.19 3.30
CA ARG A 95 20.30 -4.46 4.43
C ARG A 95 20.68 -5.11 5.76
N VAL A 96 21.27 -4.35 6.68
CA VAL A 96 21.61 -4.82 8.02
C VAL A 96 20.33 -5.17 8.79
N ARG A 97 20.24 -6.42 9.26
CA ARG A 97 19.13 -6.94 10.06
C ARG A 97 19.46 -6.95 11.54
N SER A 98 20.69 -7.31 11.91
CA SER A 98 21.11 -7.33 13.31
C SER A 98 22.61 -7.05 13.45
N VAL A 99 22.97 -6.43 14.58
CA VAL A 99 24.35 -6.12 14.96
C VAL A 99 24.64 -6.81 16.30
N GLY A 100 25.37 -7.91 16.26
CA GLY A 100 25.75 -8.69 17.43
C GLY A 100 27.08 -8.20 18.01
N ALA A 101 27.06 -7.11 18.79
CA ALA A 101 28.28 -6.56 19.37
C ALA A 101 29.02 -7.55 20.31
N ALA A 102 28.28 -8.37 21.04
CA ALA A 102 28.84 -9.39 21.95
C ALA A 102 29.39 -10.61 21.20
N THR A 103 28.74 -11.02 20.12
CA THR A 103 29.15 -12.16 19.28
C THR A 103 30.18 -11.76 18.24
N GLY A 104 30.36 -10.45 17.99
CA GLY A 104 31.20 -9.94 16.92
C GLY A 104 30.66 -10.31 15.55
N THR A 105 29.33 -10.28 15.35
CA THR A 105 28.68 -10.66 14.08
C THR A 105 27.76 -9.57 13.53
N LEU A 106 27.60 -9.57 12.21
CA LEU A 106 26.63 -8.74 11.48
C LEU A 106 25.83 -9.64 10.55
N THR A 107 24.50 -9.61 10.66
CA THR A 107 23.60 -10.34 9.75
C THR A 107 22.89 -9.35 8.83
N CYS A 108 22.93 -9.63 7.52
CA CYS A 108 22.36 -8.81 6.48
C CYS A 108 21.41 -9.62 5.60
N ARG A 109 20.28 -9.03 5.21
CA ARG A 109 19.45 -9.54 4.13
C ARG A 109 20.03 -9.09 2.79
N VAL A 110 20.11 -10.00 1.84
CA VAL A 110 20.57 -9.77 0.49
C VAL A 110 19.38 -9.86 -0.46
N LEU A 111 19.18 -8.83 -1.25
CA LEU A 111 18.27 -8.83 -2.40
C LEU A 111 19.05 -8.39 -3.64
N ALA A 112 18.88 -9.10 -4.75
CA ALA A 112 19.36 -8.65 -6.05
C ALA A 112 18.21 -8.61 -7.05
N TYR A 113 18.24 -7.61 -7.93
CA TYR A 113 17.18 -7.33 -8.90
C TYR A 113 17.74 -7.16 -10.31
N GLN A 114 17.04 -7.68 -11.30
CA GLN A 114 17.24 -7.37 -12.71
C GLN A 114 15.90 -6.90 -13.27
N ASP A 115 15.84 -5.70 -13.84
CA ASP A 115 14.58 -5.08 -14.31
C ASP A 115 13.46 -5.02 -13.26
N ARG A 116 13.84 -4.73 -12.00
CA ARG A 116 12.98 -4.74 -10.80
C ARG A 116 12.50 -6.11 -10.35
N ASP A 117 12.73 -7.16 -11.12
CA ASP A 117 12.42 -8.50 -10.68
C ASP A 117 13.50 -9.03 -9.76
N ALA A 118 13.10 -9.55 -8.60
CA ALA A 118 14.02 -10.21 -7.69
C ALA A 118 14.61 -11.46 -8.38
N VAL A 119 15.93 -11.52 -8.45
CA VAL A 119 16.69 -12.66 -8.98
C VAL A 119 17.38 -13.45 -7.86
N LEU A 120 17.65 -12.80 -6.73
CA LEU A 120 18.25 -13.40 -5.54
C LEU A 120 17.62 -12.83 -4.27
N ASP A 121 17.33 -13.70 -3.30
CA ASP A 121 16.90 -13.33 -1.96
C ASP A 121 17.55 -14.25 -0.93
N GLY A 122 18.02 -13.71 0.18
CA GLY A 122 18.63 -14.52 1.21
C GLY A 122 19.25 -13.71 2.33
N GLU A 123 20.05 -14.39 3.14
CA GLU A 123 20.76 -13.79 4.24
C GLU A 123 22.23 -14.19 4.26
N VAL A 124 23.04 -13.32 4.83
CA VAL A 124 24.47 -13.54 5.04
C VAL A 124 24.85 -13.08 6.44
N THR A 125 25.62 -13.89 7.14
CA THR A 125 26.21 -13.56 8.42
C THR A 125 27.72 -13.41 8.27
N THR A 126 28.25 -12.33 8.83
CA THR A 126 29.66 -11.94 8.68
C THR A 126 30.25 -11.57 10.03
N THR A 127 31.58 -11.52 10.12
CA THR A 127 32.27 -10.94 11.28
C THR A 127 32.03 -9.43 11.36
N LEU A 128 31.68 -8.93 12.53
CA LEU A 128 31.62 -7.50 12.80
C LEU A 128 33.06 -6.97 12.91
N THR A 129 33.49 -6.18 11.93
CA THR A 129 34.78 -5.50 11.98
C THR A 129 34.61 -4.06 12.47
N VAL A 130 35.64 -3.54 13.13
CA VAL A 130 35.76 -2.10 13.34
C VAL A 130 35.92 -1.47 11.96
N PRO A 131 35.13 -0.45 11.58
CA PRO A 131 35.26 0.19 10.28
C PRO A 131 36.71 0.63 10.04
N ARG A 132 37.37 0.02 9.06
CA ARG A 132 38.71 0.44 8.64
C ARG A 132 38.56 1.47 7.52
N PRO A 133 39.43 2.49 7.46
CA PRO A 133 39.47 3.40 6.32
C PRO A 133 39.55 2.58 5.03
N ARG A 134 38.67 2.88 4.07
CA ARG A 134 38.72 2.24 2.76
C ARG A 134 40.07 2.58 2.09
N PRO A 135 40.82 1.59 1.59
CA PRO A 135 42.08 1.86 0.91
C PRO A 135 41.91 2.70 -0.37
N ASP A 136 40.72 2.64 -0.99
CA ASP A 136 40.44 3.17 -2.33
C ASP A 136 38.91 3.22 -2.64
N ASP A 137 38.57 3.77 -3.82
CA ASP A 137 37.23 3.93 -4.42
C ASP A 137 36.83 2.76 -5.35
N THR A 138 37.59 1.66 -5.33
CA THR A 138 37.57 0.61 -6.37
C THR A 138 36.34 -0.28 -6.39
N THR A 139 35.44 -0.16 -5.42
CA THR A 139 34.46 -1.24 -5.16
C THR A 139 33.06 -0.94 -5.67
N GLY A 140 32.83 0.20 -6.33
CA GLY A 140 31.56 0.57 -6.98
C GLY A 140 30.33 0.66 -6.06
N GLY A 141 30.46 0.25 -4.80
CA GLY A 141 29.39 0.12 -3.83
C GLY A 141 29.22 1.35 -2.95
N THR A 142 27.96 1.67 -2.63
CA THR A 142 27.56 2.81 -1.82
C THR A 142 26.93 2.33 -0.52
N LEU A 143 27.17 3.05 0.58
CA LEU A 143 26.47 2.85 1.85
C LEU A 143 25.38 3.92 2.00
N LEU A 144 24.16 3.47 2.27
CA LEU A 144 22.99 4.28 2.56
C LEU A 144 22.65 4.11 4.05
N PRO A 145 22.92 5.11 4.91
CA PRO A 145 22.64 5.00 6.34
C PRO A 145 21.16 4.90 6.65
N ALA A 146 20.79 4.10 7.66
CA ALA A 146 19.43 4.01 8.18
C ALA A 146 18.89 5.37 8.66
N SER A 147 19.79 6.22 9.17
CA SER A 147 19.50 7.56 9.68
C SER A 147 19.31 8.62 8.59
N ALA A 148 19.49 8.27 7.31
CA ALA A 148 19.27 9.21 6.22
C ALA A 148 17.82 9.70 6.21
N ARG A 149 17.62 11.01 6.00
CA ARG A 149 16.28 11.59 5.92
C ARG A 149 15.49 10.92 4.80
N GLN A 150 14.25 10.56 5.11
CA GLN A 150 13.35 9.86 4.22
C GLN A 150 12.61 10.87 3.34
N VAL A 151 12.43 10.54 2.06
CA VAL A 151 11.74 11.40 1.09
C VAL A 151 10.39 10.80 0.77
N ALA A 152 9.33 11.60 0.91
CA ALA A 152 7.98 11.26 0.49
C ALA A 152 7.53 12.13 -0.69
N VAL A 153 7.01 11.48 -1.72
CA VAL A 153 6.35 12.16 -2.84
C VAL A 153 4.87 12.27 -2.54
N VAL A 154 4.29 13.47 -2.67
CA VAL A 154 2.85 13.69 -2.48
C VAL A 154 2.25 14.26 -3.76
N THR A 155 1.34 13.52 -4.41
CA THR A 155 0.59 14.01 -5.57
C THR A 155 -0.68 14.73 -5.15
N GLY A 156 -1.12 15.69 -5.96
CA GLY A 156 -2.27 16.52 -5.59
C GLY A 156 -1.99 17.36 -4.34
N ALA A 157 -0.72 17.73 -4.12
CA ALA A 157 -0.26 18.37 -2.89
C ALA A 157 -0.97 19.70 -2.59
N ALA A 158 -1.47 20.40 -3.62
CA ALA A 158 -2.23 21.64 -3.45
C ALA A 158 -3.71 21.43 -3.07
N GLY A 159 -4.20 20.20 -3.13
CA GLY A 159 -5.54 19.81 -2.68
C GLY A 159 -5.64 19.75 -1.16
N ASP A 160 -6.87 19.71 -0.64
CA ASP A 160 -7.10 19.80 0.81
C ASP A 160 -6.43 18.63 1.56
N ILE A 161 -6.66 17.38 1.11
CA ILE A 161 -6.00 16.18 1.67
C ILE A 161 -4.49 16.21 1.43
N GLY A 162 -4.05 16.45 0.19
CA GLY A 162 -2.62 16.45 -0.16
C GLY A 162 -1.81 17.47 0.64
N SER A 163 -2.36 18.65 0.90
CA SER A 163 -1.70 19.69 1.69
C SER A 163 -1.65 19.37 3.18
N ALA A 164 -2.67 18.70 3.73
CA ALA A 164 -2.65 18.19 5.09
C ALA A 164 -1.61 17.07 5.25
N VAL A 165 -1.59 16.11 4.33
CA VAL A 165 -0.58 15.03 4.29
C VAL A 165 0.84 15.61 4.22
N ALA A 166 1.09 16.57 3.33
CA ALA A 166 2.40 17.19 3.18
C ALA A 166 2.86 17.86 4.49
N ARG A 167 1.98 18.63 5.17
CA ARG A 167 2.32 19.25 6.46
C ARG A 167 2.57 18.22 7.55
N ALA A 168 1.74 17.18 7.64
CA ALA A 168 1.88 16.13 8.63
C ALA A 168 3.20 15.34 8.46
N LEU A 169 3.56 14.99 7.22
CA LEU A 169 4.82 14.33 6.92
C LEU A 169 6.04 15.22 7.19
N ALA A 170 5.98 16.52 6.85
CA ALA A 170 7.03 17.47 7.22
C ALA A 170 7.24 17.53 8.74
N GLY A 171 6.15 17.62 9.51
CA GLY A 171 6.18 17.59 10.98
C GLY A 171 6.72 16.27 11.55
N ALA A 172 6.55 15.16 10.84
CA ALA A 172 7.13 13.86 11.17
C ALA A 172 8.60 13.71 10.71
N GLY A 173 9.22 14.76 10.17
CA GLY A 173 10.65 14.80 9.81
C GLY A 173 10.99 14.37 8.38
N TRP A 174 9.99 14.06 7.55
CA TRP A 174 10.19 13.69 6.15
C TRP A 174 10.63 14.89 5.30
N ASP A 175 11.51 14.64 4.35
CA ASP A 175 11.72 15.53 3.22
C ASP A 175 10.64 15.23 2.15
N LEU A 176 10.27 16.24 1.35
CA LEU A 176 9.09 16.17 0.51
C LEU A 176 9.39 16.52 -0.95
N ALA A 177 8.75 15.77 -1.84
CA ALA A 177 8.56 16.14 -3.24
C ALA A 177 7.07 16.36 -3.47
N LEU A 178 6.66 17.60 -3.72
CA LEU A 178 5.26 17.97 -3.88
C LEU A 178 4.93 18.07 -5.35
N VAL A 179 4.07 17.18 -5.85
CA VAL A 179 3.60 17.18 -7.23
C VAL A 179 2.29 17.94 -7.31
N CYS A 180 2.32 19.09 -8.01
CA CYS A 180 1.15 19.94 -8.21
C CYS A 180 1.24 20.72 -9.52
N ARG A 181 0.13 21.35 -9.93
CA ARG A 181 0.14 22.29 -11.06
C ARG A 181 0.85 23.59 -10.67
N ALA A 182 1.26 24.37 -11.67
CA ALA A 182 2.04 25.59 -11.48
C ALA A 182 1.38 26.56 -10.48
N SER A 183 2.19 27.26 -9.68
CA SER A 183 1.80 28.24 -8.64
C SER A 183 0.94 27.69 -7.48
N ALA A 184 0.55 26.42 -7.49
CA ALA A 184 -0.34 25.86 -6.49
C ALA A 184 0.38 25.37 -5.21
N GLY A 185 1.71 25.27 -5.24
CA GLY A 185 2.52 24.63 -4.19
C GLY A 185 3.44 25.55 -3.38
N ASP A 186 3.64 26.81 -3.79
CA ASP A 186 4.70 27.66 -3.21
C ASP A 186 4.48 27.95 -1.72
N ASP A 187 3.28 28.39 -1.35
CA ASP A 187 2.90 28.63 0.04
C ASP A 187 2.96 27.36 0.89
N LEU A 188 2.58 26.21 0.33
CA LEU A 188 2.65 24.92 1.02
C LEU A 188 4.10 24.51 1.24
N ALA A 189 4.96 24.67 0.23
CA ALA A 189 6.38 24.39 0.35
C ALA A 189 7.05 25.28 1.40
N ALA A 190 6.71 26.57 1.47
CA ALA A 190 7.18 27.46 2.53
C ALA A 190 6.77 26.93 3.92
N ARG A 191 5.48 26.61 4.12
CA ARG A 191 4.99 26.05 5.41
C ARG A 191 5.67 24.74 5.79
N CYS A 192 5.91 23.84 4.82
CA CYS A 192 6.62 22.59 5.10
C CYS A 192 8.11 22.82 5.41
N ARG A 193 8.75 23.83 4.81
CA ARG A 193 10.12 24.23 5.15
C ARG A 193 10.22 24.82 6.56
N ASP A 194 9.21 25.58 6.99
CA ASP A 194 9.11 26.10 8.36
C ASP A 194 9.04 24.97 9.41
N LEU A 195 8.51 23.80 9.02
CA LEU A 195 8.50 22.58 9.84
C LEU A 195 9.83 21.79 9.76
N GLY A 196 10.84 22.28 9.04
CA GLY A 196 12.18 21.69 8.95
C GLY A 196 12.37 20.63 7.86
N ALA A 197 11.41 20.48 6.94
CA ALA A 197 11.53 19.60 5.78
C ALA A 197 12.29 20.29 4.63
N ARG A 198 13.11 19.53 3.89
CA ARG A 198 13.52 19.95 2.54
C ARG A 198 12.36 19.68 1.58
N VAL A 199 12.06 20.65 0.73
CA VAL A 199 10.91 20.55 -0.19
C VAL A 199 11.33 20.85 -1.62
N GLU A 200 11.15 19.87 -2.48
CA GLU A 200 11.19 20.01 -3.94
C GLU A 200 9.76 20.14 -4.50
N LEU A 201 9.54 21.15 -5.35
CA LEU A 201 8.30 21.31 -6.09
C LEU A 201 8.43 20.68 -7.48
N ILE A 202 7.56 19.73 -7.79
CA ILE A 202 7.45 19.09 -9.11
C ILE A 202 6.18 19.63 -9.77
N THR A 203 6.36 20.59 -10.68
CA THR A 203 5.26 21.12 -11.48
C THR A 203 4.87 20.11 -12.56
N ALA A 204 3.64 19.58 -12.50
CA ALA A 204 3.10 18.65 -13.49
C ALA A 204 1.57 18.70 -13.52
N ASP A 205 0.98 18.70 -14.71
CA ASP A 205 -0.40 18.30 -14.92
C ASP A 205 -0.48 16.79 -15.14
N LEU A 206 -0.97 16.06 -14.14
CA LEU A 206 -1.03 14.60 -14.18
C LEU A 206 -2.05 14.05 -15.21
N GLY A 207 -2.92 14.88 -15.76
CA GLY A 207 -3.76 14.52 -16.91
C GLY A 207 -2.99 14.47 -18.23
N VAL A 208 -1.76 15.00 -18.27
CA VAL A 208 -0.93 15.09 -19.48
C VAL A 208 0.21 14.08 -19.41
N ALA A 209 0.26 13.15 -20.36
CA ALA A 209 1.26 12.07 -20.38
C ALA A 209 2.72 12.57 -20.38
N ALA A 210 3.02 13.66 -21.10
CA ALA A 210 4.37 14.24 -21.14
C ALA A 210 4.81 14.75 -19.76
N ASP A 211 3.93 15.47 -19.06
CA ASP A 211 4.18 15.97 -17.71
C ASP A 211 4.40 14.81 -16.72
N ARG A 212 3.65 13.70 -16.86
CA ARG A 212 3.87 12.51 -16.04
C ARG A 212 5.24 11.87 -16.27
N VAL A 213 5.68 11.77 -17.52
CA VAL A 213 7.02 11.25 -17.86
C VAL A 213 8.11 12.11 -17.22
N ASP A 214 7.97 13.43 -17.26
CA ASP A 214 8.96 14.33 -16.67
C ASP A 214 8.91 14.33 -15.13
N ALA A 215 7.71 14.26 -14.54
CA ALA A 215 7.54 14.08 -13.10
C ALA A 215 8.14 12.74 -12.62
N ALA A 216 7.94 11.65 -13.37
CA ALA A 216 8.50 10.33 -13.07
C ALA A 216 10.03 10.36 -13.05
N LYS A 217 10.69 11.01 -14.03
CA LYS A 217 12.16 11.16 -14.03
C LYS A 217 12.66 11.88 -12.77
N ARG A 218 11.98 12.97 -12.36
CA ARG A 218 12.35 13.73 -11.16
C ARG A 218 12.11 12.92 -9.89
N VAL A 219 11.00 12.19 -9.81
CA VAL A 219 10.71 11.27 -8.70
C VAL A 219 11.78 10.19 -8.59
N ALA A 220 12.18 9.56 -9.70
CA ALA A 220 13.23 8.53 -9.70
C ALA A 220 14.58 9.07 -9.20
N ALA A 221 14.95 10.28 -9.62
CA ALA A 221 16.19 10.94 -9.19
C ALA A 221 16.25 11.20 -7.67
N LEU A 222 15.09 11.37 -7.03
CA LEU A 222 14.99 11.56 -5.58
C LEU A 222 15.08 10.25 -4.79
N SER A 223 14.90 9.10 -5.45
CA SER A 223 14.91 7.77 -4.83
C SER A 223 14.08 7.69 -3.53
N PRO A 224 12.78 8.05 -3.58
CA PRO A 224 11.95 8.20 -2.40
C PRO A 224 11.66 6.86 -1.70
N THR A 225 11.29 6.94 -0.42
CA THR A 225 10.82 5.80 0.38
C THR A 225 9.31 5.81 0.57
N ALA A 226 8.62 6.88 0.15
CA ALA A 226 7.17 6.90 0.16
C ALA A 226 6.60 7.63 -1.06
N LEU A 227 5.46 7.15 -1.57
CA LEU A 227 4.61 7.85 -2.53
C LEU A 227 3.19 7.88 -1.99
N VAL A 228 2.64 9.07 -1.77
CA VAL A 228 1.23 9.28 -1.43
C VAL A 228 0.52 9.88 -2.62
N HIS A 229 -0.37 9.09 -3.22
CA HIS A 229 -1.18 9.52 -4.35
C HIS A 229 -2.53 10.07 -3.88
N ALA A 230 -2.60 11.39 -3.71
CA ALA A 230 -3.82 12.12 -3.33
C ALA A 230 -4.44 12.93 -4.49
N ALA A 231 -3.81 12.92 -5.67
CA ALA A 231 -4.36 13.57 -6.86
C ALA A 231 -5.71 12.94 -7.26
N ALA A 232 -6.65 13.81 -7.62
CA ALA A 232 -7.92 13.43 -8.21
C ALA A 232 -8.44 14.59 -9.06
N PRO A 233 -9.03 14.33 -10.24
CA PRO A 233 -9.75 15.35 -10.97
C PRO A 233 -11.12 15.60 -10.28
N PRO A 234 -11.82 16.70 -10.61
CA PRO A 234 -13.17 16.95 -10.09
C PRO A 234 -14.10 15.75 -10.33
N LEU A 235 -15.07 15.51 -9.43
CA LEU A 235 -16.00 14.39 -9.58
C LEU A 235 -16.74 14.40 -10.92
N ALA A 236 -17.09 15.59 -11.42
CA ALA A 236 -17.77 15.80 -12.69
C ALA A 236 -16.87 15.66 -13.93
N ALA A 237 -15.58 15.37 -13.78
CA ALA A 237 -14.67 15.13 -14.89
C ALA A 237 -15.04 13.85 -15.65
N GLY A 238 -14.61 13.75 -16.91
CA GLY A 238 -14.90 12.57 -17.74
C GLY A 238 -14.08 11.35 -17.31
N HIS A 239 -14.49 10.15 -17.76
CA HIS A 239 -13.76 8.91 -17.51
C HIS A 239 -12.27 8.97 -17.87
N GLY A 240 -11.91 9.64 -18.98
CA GLY A 240 -10.53 9.81 -19.40
C GLY A 240 -9.69 10.51 -18.33
N ASP A 241 -10.16 11.64 -17.81
CA ASP A 241 -9.44 12.40 -16.77
C ASP A 241 -9.30 11.59 -15.48
N HIS A 242 -10.35 10.88 -15.06
CA HIS A 242 -10.32 10.01 -13.88
C HIS A 242 -9.28 8.90 -14.03
N LEU A 243 -9.18 8.28 -15.21
CA LEU A 243 -8.18 7.24 -15.48
C LEU A 243 -6.77 7.82 -15.60
N GLU A 244 -6.57 8.94 -16.29
CA GLU A 244 -5.24 9.55 -16.46
C GLU A 244 -4.68 10.03 -15.10
N VAL A 245 -5.46 10.78 -14.33
CA VAL A 245 -5.01 11.36 -13.06
C VAL A 245 -5.05 10.33 -11.93
N GLY A 246 -6.12 9.54 -11.81
CA GLY A 246 -6.31 8.64 -10.68
C GLY A 246 -5.58 7.30 -10.82
N TYR A 247 -5.38 6.82 -12.05
CA TYR A 247 -4.75 5.52 -12.30
C TYR A 247 -3.40 5.65 -12.99
N ALA A 248 -3.32 6.23 -14.20
CA ALA A 248 -2.07 6.26 -14.97
C ALA A 248 -0.98 7.03 -14.23
N ALA A 249 -1.30 8.18 -13.62
CA ALA A 249 -0.35 8.93 -12.82
C ALA A 249 0.11 8.22 -11.54
N LEU A 250 -0.76 7.45 -10.88
CA LEU A 250 -0.33 6.59 -9.78
C LEU A 250 0.69 5.56 -10.30
N ARG A 251 0.37 4.89 -11.40
CA ARG A 251 1.21 3.83 -11.96
C ARG A 251 2.59 4.36 -12.37
N ASP A 252 2.64 5.43 -13.15
CA ASP A 252 3.88 6.02 -13.66
C ASP A 252 4.80 6.47 -12.51
N LEU A 253 4.25 7.14 -11.50
CA LEU A 253 5.02 7.65 -10.37
C LEU A 253 5.39 6.56 -9.36
N ALA A 254 4.54 5.53 -9.18
CA ALA A 254 4.88 4.37 -8.37
C ALA A 254 6.05 3.61 -9.01
N ASP A 255 5.99 3.35 -10.31
CA ASP A 255 7.07 2.71 -11.05
C ASP A 255 8.37 3.53 -10.97
N ALA A 256 8.31 4.85 -11.03
CA ALA A 256 9.48 5.71 -10.84
C ALA A 256 10.07 5.65 -9.42
N ALA A 257 9.24 5.42 -8.41
CA ALA A 257 9.68 5.37 -7.02
C ALA A 257 10.25 4.00 -6.61
N LEU A 258 9.87 2.92 -7.32
CA LEU A 258 10.21 1.54 -6.96
C LEU A 258 11.71 1.31 -6.77
N ASP A 259 12.55 1.83 -7.66
CA ASP A 259 13.99 1.55 -7.62
C ASP A 259 14.62 2.01 -6.29
N GLY A 260 14.22 3.18 -5.79
CA GLY A 260 14.67 3.71 -4.51
C GLY A 260 14.16 2.91 -3.30
N MET A 261 12.94 2.37 -3.39
CA MET A 261 12.32 1.55 -2.34
C MET A 261 12.91 0.14 -2.29
N LEU A 262 13.11 -0.50 -3.45
CA LEU A 262 13.72 -1.83 -3.58
C LEU A 262 15.18 -1.80 -3.15
N LEU A 263 15.94 -0.78 -3.57
CA LEU A 263 17.32 -0.60 -3.14
C LEU A 263 17.43 -0.55 -1.61
N ARG A 264 16.51 0.15 -0.93
CA ARG A 264 16.47 0.25 0.53
C ARG A 264 15.80 -0.94 1.21
N GLN A 265 15.20 -1.85 0.44
CA GLN A 265 14.33 -2.92 0.91
C GLN A 265 13.27 -2.39 1.89
N ARG A 266 12.78 -1.17 1.63
CA ARG A 266 11.90 -0.40 2.52
C ARG A 266 11.23 0.72 1.73
N GLY A 267 9.92 0.65 1.59
CA GLY A 267 9.13 1.72 1.01
C GLY A 267 7.62 1.52 1.14
N GLY A 268 6.86 2.60 0.95
CA GLY A 268 5.40 2.59 1.03
C GLY A 268 4.73 3.36 -0.11
N VAL A 269 3.76 2.75 -0.76
CA VAL A 269 2.89 3.43 -1.73
C VAL A 269 1.47 3.51 -1.16
N VAL A 270 1.00 4.72 -0.94
CA VAL A 270 -0.31 5.02 -0.35
C VAL A 270 -1.22 5.64 -1.39
N LEU A 271 -2.39 5.06 -1.62
CA LEU A 271 -3.46 5.66 -2.42
C LEU A 271 -4.52 6.26 -1.51
N ILE A 272 -4.89 7.51 -1.77
CA ILE A 272 -6.16 8.05 -1.27
C ILE A 272 -7.28 7.54 -2.19
N GLY A 273 -7.89 6.44 -1.75
CA GLY A 273 -9.03 5.77 -2.35
C GLY A 273 -10.34 6.50 -2.07
N SER A 274 -11.43 5.75 -1.91
CA SER A 274 -12.73 6.30 -1.59
C SER A 274 -13.63 5.23 -0.97
N GLU A 275 -14.37 5.60 0.08
CA GLU A 275 -15.47 4.78 0.58
C GLU A 275 -16.54 4.52 -0.50
N ALA A 276 -16.69 5.40 -1.50
CA ALA A 276 -17.66 5.25 -2.58
C ALA A 276 -17.49 3.94 -3.37
N SER A 277 -16.29 3.35 -3.37
CA SER A 277 -16.04 2.02 -3.96
C SER A 277 -16.75 0.88 -3.24
N ARG A 278 -17.30 1.12 -2.05
CA ARG A 278 -18.03 0.11 -1.26
C ARG A 278 -19.52 0.08 -1.60
N TYR A 279 -20.14 1.23 -1.86
CA TYR A 279 -21.59 1.35 -2.05
C TYR A 279 -22.01 1.90 -3.42
N HIS A 280 -21.07 2.27 -4.29
CA HIS A 280 -21.27 2.63 -5.70
C HIS A 280 -22.41 3.65 -5.92
N PRO A 281 -22.26 4.89 -5.43
CA PRO A 281 -23.30 5.91 -5.57
C PRO A 281 -23.64 6.22 -7.04
N ARG A 282 -24.91 6.51 -7.30
CA ARG A 282 -25.42 6.84 -8.64
C ARG A 282 -24.69 8.07 -9.20
N GLY A 283 -24.25 7.96 -10.45
CA GLY A 283 -23.58 9.04 -11.18
C GLY A 283 -22.07 9.16 -10.93
N TRP A 284 -21.47 8.29 -10.11
CA TRP A 284 -20.04 8.32 -9.79
C TRP A 284 -19.27 7.12 -10.36
N SER A 285 -19.82 6.47 -11.39
CA SER A 285 -19.25 5.24 -11.96
C SER A 285 -17.80 5.41 -12.41
N ASP A 286 -17.50 6.50 -13.11
CA ASP A 286 -16.20 6.75 -13.70
C ASP A 286 -15.14 7.04 -12.63
N TYR A 287 -15.51 7.84 -11.62
CA TYR A 287 -14.70 8.10 -10.44
C TYR A 287 -14.41 6.80 -9.65
N VAL A 288 -15.46 6.03 -9.35
CA VAL A 288 -15.33 4.76 -8.60
C VAL A 288 -14.49 3.76 -9.38
N ALA A 289 -14.68 3.66 -10.70
CA ALA A 289 -13.90 2.79 -11.58
C ALA A 289 -12.41 3.14 -11.53
N ALA A 290 -12.05 4.42 -11.63
CA ALA A 290 -10.65 4.84 -11.54
C ALA A 290 -10.04 4.55 -10.17
N LYS A 291 -10.76 4.79 -9.06
CA LYS A 291 -10.29 4.46 -7.71
C LYS A 291 -10.11 2.95 -7.51
N ALA A 292 -11.03 2.14 -8.04
CA ALA A 292 -10.92 0.69 -8.00
C ALA A 292 -9.73 0.18 -8.83
N ALA A 293 -9.52 0.72 -10.04
CA ALA A 293 -8.38 0.37 -10.90
C ALA A 293 -7.05 0.70 -10.21
N ALA A 294 -6.93 1.90 -9.64
CA ALA A 294 -5.77 2.33 -8.87
C ALA A 294 -5.48 1.40 -7.67
N ALA A 295 -6.51 1.07 -6.89
CA ALA A 295 -6.36 0.16 -5.76
C ALA A 295 -5.95 -1.26 -6.19
N THR A 296 -6.49 -1.74 -7.31
CA THR A 296 -6.18 -3.09 -7.85
C THR A 296 -4.72 -3.19 -8.28
N VAL A 297 -4.20 -2.14 -8.93
CA VAL A 297 -2.79 -2.10 -9.33
C VAL A 297 -1.85 -2.05 -8.13
N LEU A 298 -2.24 -1.40 -7.04
CA LEU A 298 -1.51 -1.45 -5.77
C LEU A 298 -1.49 -2.85 -5.16
N SER A 299 -2.59 -3.59 -5.21
CA SER A 299 -2.60 -5.00 -4.78
C SER A 299 -1.64 -5.87 -5.61
N GLY A 300 -1.55 -5.61 -6.91
CA GLY A 300 -0.56 -6.27 -7.78
C GLY A 300 0.88 -5.91 -7.43
N LEU A 301 1.14 -4.63 -7.15
CA LEU A 301 2.44 -4.12 -6.72
C LEU A 301 2.88 -4.81 -5.41
N ASP A 302 2.01 -4.86 -4.42
CA ASP A 302 2.30 -5.51 -3.13
C ASP A 302 2.56 -7.01 -3.27
N ARG A 303 1.75 -7.71 -4.09
CA ARG A 303 1.97 -9.13 -4.36
C ARG A 303 3.36 -9.41 -4.95
N HIS A 304 3.86 -8.47 -5.76
CA HIS A 304 5.16 -8.63 -6.43
C HIS A 304 6.33 -8.16 -5.56
N TYR A 305 6.19 -7.05 -4.85
CA TYR A 305 7.28 -6.36 -4.16
C TYR A 305 7.17 -6.33 -2.63
N GLY A 306 6.06 -6.79 -2.05
CA GLY A 306 5.84 -6.84 -0.60
C GLY A 306 6.91 -7.67 0.12
N GLY A 307 7.26 -8.84 -0.43
CA GLY A 307 8.37 -9.65 0.06
C GLY A 307 9.74 -8.97 -0.05
N CYS A 308 9.86 -7.95 -0.91
CA CYS A 308 11.06 -7.13 -1.10
C CYS A 308 11.09 -5.87 -0.23
N GLY A 309 10.07 -5.64 0.62
CA GLY A 309 9.98 -4.49 1.51
C GLY A 309 9.29 -3.27 0.90
N VAL A 310 8.54 -3.42 -0.20
CA VAL A 310 7.69 -2.36 -0.75
C VAL A 310 6.23 -2.66 -0.43
N ARG A 311 5.62 -1.80 0.38
CA ARG A 311 4.29 -2.00 0.93
C ARG A 311 3.26 -1.15 0.22
N ALA A 312 2.08 -1.70 -0.07
CA ALA A 312 0.95 -0.92 -0.56
C ALA A 312 -0.12 -0.67 0.52
N VAL A 313 -0.68 0.54 0.53
CA VAL A 313 -1.77 0.95 1.43
C VAL A 313 -2.83 1.71 0.66
N VAL A 314 -4.11 1.45 0.94
CA VAL A 314 -5.23 2.23 0.42
C VAL A 314 -6.01 2.84 1.58
N ILE A 315 -6.03 4.17 1.66
CA ILE A 315 -6.89 4.89 2.61
C ILE A 315 -8.20 5.20 1.91
N GLU A 316 -9.32 4.77 2.45
CA GLU A 316 -10.67 4.94 1.91
C GLU A 316 -11.48 5.87 2.81
N PRO A 317 -11.29 7.19 2.67
CA PRO A 317 -12.05 8.14 3.45
C PRO A 317 -13.50 8.20 2.94
N GLY A 318 -14.41 8.45 3.87
CA GLY A 318 -15.72 9.03 3.59
C GLY A 318 -15.61 10.49 3.15
N PHE A 319 -16.70 11.26 3.30
CA PHE A 319 -16.68 12.67 2.92
C PHE A 319 -15.67 13.48 3.74
N VAL A 320 -14.72 14.14 3.06
CA VAL A 320 -13.75 15.05 3.69
C VAL A 320 -14.21 16.49 3.54
N SER A 321 -14.29 17.24 4.63
CA SER A 321 -14.56 18.67 4.71
C SER A 321 -13.56 19.49 3.90
N GLY A 322 -13.91 19.81 2.65
CA GLY A 322 -13.04 20.54 1.73
C GLY A 322 -13.74 20.90 0.42
N ARG A 323 -13.02 21.58 -0.47
CA ARG A 323 -13.49 22.06 -1.77
C ARG A 323 -14.01 20.92 -2.65
N TYR A 324 -13.33 19.77 -2.61
CA TYR A 324 -13.66 18.61 -3.45
C TYR A 324 -15.06 18.04 -3.19
N SER A 325 -15.49 18.03 -1.93
CA SER A 325 -16.75 17.41 -1.51
C SER A 325 -17.88 18.41 -1.27
N ALA A 326 -17.60 19.73 -1.33
CA ALA A 326 -18.49 20.77 -0.85
C ALA A 326 -19.90 20.73 -1.49
N GLU A 327 -19.98 20.40 -2.78
CA GLU A 327 -21.25 20.38 -3.54
C GLU A 327 -21.98 19.03 -3.43
N VAL A 328 -21.27 17.96 -3.09
CA VAL A 328 -21.78 16.59 -3.12
C VAL A 328 -22.02 15.98 -1.74
N ARG A 329 -21.41 16.56 -0.70
CA ARG A 329 -21.61 16.12 0.68
C ARG A 329 -23.04 16.45 1.13
N PRO A 330 -23.82 15.47 1.62
CA PRO A 330 -25.15 15.73 2.15
C PRO A 330 -25.14 16.79 3.26
N ARG A 331 -26.12 17.70 3.24
CA ARG A 331 -26.27 18.71 4.28
C ARG A 331 -26.50 18.04 5.63
N GLY A 332 -25.76 18.46 6.66
CA GLY A 332 -25.85 17.93 8.02
C GLY A 332 -25.04 16.67 8.27
N LEU A 333 -24.41 16.07 7.25
CA LEU A 333 -23.47 14.97 7.44
C LEU A 333 -22.13 15.51 7.94
N LEU A 334 -21.64 14.96 9.05
CA LEU A 334 -20.29 15.21 9.54
C LEU A 334 -19.29 14.69 8.50
N GLY A 335 -18.31 15.52 8.13
CA GLY A 335 -17.24 15.11 7.23
C GLY A 335 -15.90 15.14 7.95
N LEU A 336 -15.04 14.20 7.61
CA LEU A 336 -13.66 14.12 8.07
C LEU A 336 -12.93 15.43 7.79
N MET A 337 -12.05 15.84 8.68
CA MET A 337 -11.07 16.88 8.39
C MET A 337 -9.95 16.30 7.51
N PRO A 338 -9.37 17.09 6.58
CA PRO A 338 -8.20 16.66 5.82
C PRO A 338 -7.05 16.16 6.71
N GLU A 339 -6.91 16.74 7.90
CA GLU A 339 -5.95 16.35 8.93
C GLU A 339 -6.17 14.91 9.44
N GLU A 340 -7.41 14.45 9.59
CA GLU A 340 -7.69 13.07 10.03
C GLU A 340 -7.24 12.04 8.98
N VAL A 341 -7.37 12.37 7.69
CA VAL A 341 -6.83 11.55 6.60
C VAL A 341 -5.30 11.58 6.61
N ALA A 342 -4.70 12.74 6.88
CA ALA A 342 -3.26 12.90 6.97
C ALA A 342 -2.66 12.08 8.12
N ASP A 343 -3.30 12.07 9.28
CA ASP A 343 -2.87 11.29 10.44
C ASP A 343 -2.89 9.79 10.13
N ALA A 344 -3.92 9.30 9.43
CA ALA A 344 -3.96 7.92 8.97
C ALA A 344 -2.81 7.58 8.00
N VAL A 345 -2.48 8.49 7.08
CA VAL A 345 -1.33 8.31 6.16
C VAL A 345 -0.01 8.27 6.92
N VAL A 346 0.21 9.19 7.87
CA VAL A 346 1.45 9.23 8.66
C VAL A 346 1.57 7.98 9.54
N ALA A 347 0.48 7.53 10.17
CA ALA A 347 0.47 6.31 10.96
C ALA A 347 0.88 5.08 10.12
N GLU A 348 0.36 4.98 8.89
CA GLU A 348 0.72 3.89 7.98
C GLU A 348 2.16 3.98 7.48
N LEU A 349 2.72 5.19 7.30
CA LEU A 349 4.11 5.38 6.88
C LEU A 349 5.13 5.30 8.04
N ALA A 350 4.68 5.40 9.29
CA ALA A 350 5.54 5.25 10.47
C ALA A 350 6.06 3.81 10.62
N ASP A 351 5.25 2.81 10.24
CA ASP A 351 5.62 1.40 10.22
C ASP A 351 5.50 0.82 8.80
N LEU A 352 6.61 0.91 8.06
CA LEU A 352 6.73 0.33 6.73
C LEU A 352 6.95 -1.19 6.74
N ASP A 353 7.22 -1.80 7.90
CA ASP A 353 7.37 -3.25 8.03
C ASP A 353 6.01 -3.93 8.35
N ALA A 354 4.96 -3.15 8.64
CA ALA A 354 3.60 -3.65 8.84
C ALA A 354 3.01 -4.29 7.55
N PRO A 355 2.01 -5.20 7.67
CA PRO A 355 1.35 -5.76 6.51
C PRO A 355 0.66 -4.70 5.64
N ALA A 356 0.61 -4.94 4.33
CA ALA A 356 -0.21 -4.16 3.41
C ALA A 356 -1.68 -4.15 3.83
N GLY A 357 -2.44 -3.13 3.44
CA GLY A 357 -3.83 -3.05 3.88
C GLY A 357 -4.65 -1.90 3.34
N ARG A 358 -5.93 -1.93 3.69
CA ARG A 358 -6.91 -0.89 3.38
C ARG A 358 -7.44 -0.32 4.69
N VAL A 359 -7.52 1.00 4.79
CA VAL A 359 -8.05 1.70 5.96
C VAL A 359 -9.32 2.41 5.55
N TRP A 360 -10.46 1.90 5.99
CA TRP A 360 -11.74 2.60 5.85
C TRP A 360 -11.84 3.63 6.97
N LEU A 361 -11.98 4.90 6.61
CA LEU A 361 -11.98 6.01 7.54
C LEU A 361 -13.31 6.76 7.45
N THR A 362 -14.01 6.85 8.57
CA THR A 362 -15.25 7.61 8.74
C THR A 362 -15.15 8.52 9.97
N PRO A 363 -16.04 9.51 10.15
CA PRO A 363 -16.05 10.34 11.35
C PRO A 363 -16.20 9.53 12.65
N GLU A 364 -16.77 8.33 12.59
CA GLU A 364 -16.94 7.42 13.73
C GLU A 364 -15.67 6.62 14.06
N GLY A 365 -14.70 6.54 13.15
CA GLY A 365 -13.41 5.88 13.38
C GLY A 365 -12.79 5.24 12.14
N ALA A 366 -11.74 4.45 12.38
CA ALA A 366 -10.99 3.75 11.33
C ALA A 366 -11.10 2.23 11.49
N THR A 367 -11.35 1.52 10.39
CA THR A 367 -11.31 0.06 10.32
C THR A 367 -10.29 -0.41 9.28
N ARG A 368 -9.42 -1.35 9.64
CA ARG A 368 -8.39 -1.88 8.74
C ARG A 368 -8.72 -3.27 8.21
N PHE A 369 -8.49 -3.44 6.92
CA PHE A 369 -8.69 -4.66 6.17
C PHE A 369 -7.39 -5.06 5.47
N ALA A 370 -7.31 -6.32 5.04
CA ALA A 370 -6.27 -6.80 4.15
C ALA A 370 -6.39 -6.08 2.81
N LEU A 371 -5.29 -6.06 2.06
CA LEU A 371 -5.26 -5.37 0.78
C LEU A 371 -6.18 -6.02 -0.28
N ASP A 372 -6.43 -7.32 -0.17
CA ASP A 372 -7.39 -8.08 -0.98
C ASP A 372 -8.85 -7.95 -0.52
N GLY A 373 -9.11 -7.19 0.55
CA GLY A 373 -10.43 -6.94 1.10
C GLY A 373 -10.88 -7.93 2.18
N ALA A 374 -10.09 -8.96 2.50
CA ALA A 374 -10.36 -9.81 3.66
C ALA A 374 -10.21 -9.02 4.97
N ALA A 375 -11.01 -9.33 6.00
CA ALA A 375 -10.80 -8.71 7.32
C ALA A 375 -9.45 -9.18 7.89
N MET A 376 -8.55 -8.24 8.23
CA MET A 376 -7.33 -8.57 8.96
C MET A 376 -7.63 -8.66 10.46
N PRO A 377 -7.02 -9.62 11.19
CA PRO A 377 -7.10 -9.64 12.63
C PRO A 377 -6.31 -8.47 13.21
N GLY A 378 -7.00 -7.41 13.65
CA GLY A 378 -6.43 -6.35 14.47
C GLY A 378 -7.07 -4.99 14.25
N PRO A 379 -7.57 -4.30 15.29
CA PRO A 379 -7.91 -2.89 15.19
C PRO A 379 -6.62 -2.06 15.00
N VAL A 380 -6.65 -1.11 14.05
CA VAL A 380 -5.73 0.05 14.10
C VAL A 380 -6.06 0.80 15.39
N PRO A 381 -5.07 1.26 16.18
CA PRO A 381 -5.35 1.92 17.44
C PRO A 381 -6.03 3.27 17.21
N ALA A 382 -7.36 3.25 17.12
CA ALA A 382 -8.23 4.28 17.66
C ALA A 382 -8.66 3.77 19.04
N ALA A 383 -8.67 4.66 20.03
CA ALA A 383 -8.97 4.31 21.42
C ALA A 383 -10.23 3.43 21.53
N ALA A 384 -10.03 2.23 22.06
CA ALA A 384 -10.96 1.30 22.69
C ALA A 384 -12.38 1.14 22.09
N ALA A 385 -12.65 -0.02 21.48
CA ALA A 385 -13.67 -0.98 21.94
C ALA A 385 -13.69 -2.24 21.06
N THR A 386 -13.50 -3.38 21.71
CA THR A 386 -13.54 -4.75 21.18
C THR A 386 -14.96 -5.23 20.89
N SER A 387 -15.18 -5.97 19.78
CA SER A 387 -15.53 -7.41 19.80
C SER A 387 -16.03 -7.91 18.43
N THR A 388 -15.54 -9.09 18.06
CA THR A 388 -15.72 -9.92 16.85
C THR A 388 -17.10 -10.61 16.74
N VAL A 389 -17.59 -10.91 15.52
CA VAL A 389 -18.33 -12.13 15.03
C VAL A 389 -18.55 -11.93 13.50
N SER A 390 -17.97 -12.70 12.57
CA SER A 390 -18.28 -14.06 12.03
C SER A 390 -19.54 -14.21 11.15
N THR A 391 -19.29 -14.30 9.82
CA THR A 391 -19.96 -15.03 8.72
C THR A 391 -21.49 -15.04 8.54
N GLU A 392 -21.89 -14.53 7.36
CA GLU A 392 -23.22 -14.55 6.75
C GLU A 392 -23.76 -15.96 6.45
N THR A 393 -25.04 -16.17 6.75
CA THR A 393 -25.87 -17.19 6.10
C THR A 393 -27.07 -16.51 5.44
N GLN A 394 -27.30 -16.77 4.15
CA GLN A 394 -28.48 -16.33 3.41
C GLN A 394 -29.71 -17.17 3.81
N VAL A 395 -30.86 -16.50 4.06
CA VAL A 395 -32.16 -17.16 4.34
C VAL A 395 -33.00 -17.22 3.05
N PRO A 396 -33.61 -18.37 2.68
CA PRO A 396 -34.54 -18.49 1.56
C PRO A 396 -35.98 -18.05 1.91
N ALA A 397 -36.70 -17.56 0.92
CA ALA A 397 -38.08 -17.08 1.04
C ALA A 397 -39.09 -18.16 1.43
N GLY A 398 -39.94 -17.87 2.43
CA GLY A 398 -41.24 -18.56 2.61
C GLY A 398 -41.64 -19.02 4.02
N SER A 399 -41.27 -18.33 5.10
CA SER A 399 -41.79 -18.62 6.45
C SER A 399 -43.01 -17.72 6.79
N ASP A 400 -44.02 -18.28 7.45
CA ASP A 400 -45.17 -17.55 8.06
C ASP A 400 -44.70 -16.34 8.90
N ARG A 401 -43.52 -16.47 9.49
CA ARG A 401 -42.82 -15.44 10.28
C ARG A 401 -42.38 -14.24 9.43
N GLY A 402 -41.83 -14.47 8.23
CA GLY A 402 -41.47 -13.38 7.32
C GLY A 402 -42.67 -12.55 6.86
N GLY A 403 -43.84 -13.17 6.72
CA GLY A 403 -45.11 -12.49 6.44
C GLY A 403 -45.58 -11.61 7.61
N ARG A 404 -45.54 -12.15 8.84
CA ARG A 404 -45.87 -11.41 10.06
C ARG A 404 -44.92 -10.24 10.32
N LEU A 405 -43.62 -10.45 10.11
CA LEU A 405 -42.61 -9.41 10.25
C LEU A 405 -42.83 -8.27 9.25
N ALA A 406 -43.17 -8.59 7.99
CA ALA A 406 -43.52 -7.58 6.99
C ALA A 406 -44.74 -6.74 7.42
N ALA A 407 -45.74 -7.36 8.05
CA ALA A 407 -46.93 -6.67 8.54
C ALA A 407 -46.59 -5.69 9.69
N VAL A 408 -45.71 -6.09 10.63
CA VAL A 408 -45.24 -5.21 11.71
C VAL A 408 -44.52 -3.98 11.16
N VAL A 409 -43.59 -4.19 10.23
CA VAL A 409 -42.82 -3.10 9.62
C VAL A 409 -43.73 -2.12 8.88
N ARG A 410 -44.68 -2.62 8.07
CA ARG A 410 -45.68 -1.78 7.41
C ARG A 410 -46.52 -0.98 8.41
N GLY A 411 -46.95 -1.61 9.49
CA GLY A 411 -47.76 -0.99 10.53
C GLY A 411 -47.04 0.18 11.21
N VAL A 412 -45.76 -0.01 11.56
CA VAL A 412 -44.96 1.06 12.20
C VAL A 412 -44.67 2.20 11.23
N LEU A 413 -44.45 1.89 9.94
CA LEU A 413 -44.15 2.87 8.91
C LEU A 413 -45.41 3.52 8.28
N GLY A 414 -46.61 3.02 8.58
CA GLY A 414 -47.86 3.51 8.00
C GLY A 414 -48.01 3.19 6.50
N LEU A 415 -47.42 2.09 6.04
CA LEU A 415 -47.44 1.69 4.64
C LEU A 415 -48.71 0.88 4.28
N PRO A 416 -49.18 0.93 3.01
CA PRO A 416 -50.25 0.06 2.51
C PRO A 416 -49.97 -1.43 2.73
N SER A 417 -51.02 -2.25 2.87
CA SER A 417 -50.90 -3.68 3.18
C SER A 417 -50.17 -4.50 2.10
N ASP A 418 -50.16 -4.01 0.86
CA ASP A 418 -49.50 -4.60 -0.31
C ASP A 418 -48.10 -4.02 -0.59
N ALA A 419 -47.65 -3.03 0.20
CA ALA A 419 -46.33 -2.43 0.01
C ALA A 419 -45.21 -3.46 0.23
N ASP A 420 -44.27 -3.54 -0.70
CA ASP A 420 -43.10 -4.40 -0.55
C ASP A 420 -42.08 -3.75 0.38
N VAL A 421 -41.73 -4.46 1.45
CA VAL A 421 -40.73 -4.06 2.44
C VAL A 421 -39.47 -4.93 2.36
N ARG A 422 -39.45 -5.92 1.47
CA ARG A 422 -38.31 -6.82 1.23
C ARG A 422 -37.17 -6.05 0.59
N GLY A 423 -35.94 -6.28 1.05
CA GLY A 423 -34.79 -5.46 0.66
C GLY A 423 -34.81 -4.01 1.16
N GLY A 424 -35.82 -3.64 1.96
CA GLY A 424 -35.96 -2.33 2.60
C GLY A 424 -35.15 -2.21 3.90
N GLY A 425 -35.10 -0.99 4.44
CA GLY A 425 -34.33 -0.68 5.64
C GLY A 425 -34.21 0.82 5.90
N VAL A 426 -33.44 1.17 6.93
CA VAL A 426 -33.18 2.55 7.34
C VAL A 426 -32.56 3.32 6.17
N GLY A 427 -33.20 4.41 5.75
CA GLY A 427 -32.78 5.23 4.60
C GLY A 427 -33.05 4.62 3.22
N LEU A 428 -33.56 3.39 3.15
CA LEU A 428 -33.93 2.69 1.91
C LEU A 428 -35.45 2.68 1.69
N THR A 429 -36.22 2.61 2.78
CA THR A 429 -37.68 2.62 2.75
C THR A 429 -38.19 3.98 3.23
N ALA A 430 -39.14 4.56 2.50
CA ALA A 430 -39.72 5.84 2.86
C ALA A 430 -40.32 5.80 4.28
N GLY A 431 -39.89 6.74 5.13
CA GLY A 431 -40.31 6.81 6.53
C GLY A 431 -39.55 5.88 7.48
N TRP A 432 -38.61 5.06 6.99
CA TRP A 432 -37.77 4.22 7.84
C TRP A 432 -36.48 4.98 8.21
N ASP A 433 -36.52 5.71 9.33
CA ASP A 433 -35.39 6.46 9.90
C ASP A 433 -34.92 5.82 11.23
N SER A 434 -33.92 6.42 11.89
CA SER A 434 -33.36 5.90 13.15
C SER A 434 -34.36 5.86 14.31
N LEU A 435 -35.35 6.77 14.34
CA LEU A 435 -36.38 6.77 15.39
C LEU A 435 -37.41 5.67 15.13
N ARG A 436 -37.82 5.52 13.86
CA ARG A 436 -38.73 4.48 13.39
C ARG A 436 -38.09 3.10 13.48
N GLN A 437 -36.78 2.99 13.34
CA GLN A 437 -36.03 1.76 13.60
C GLN A 437 -36.21 1.25 15.03
N ILE A 438 -36.12 2.14 16.03
CA ILE A 438 -36.33 1.76 17.44
C ILE A 438 -37.78 1.26 17.64
N GLN A 439 -38.76 1.94 17.04
CA GLN A 439 -40.16 1.53 17.11
C GLN A 439 -40.40 0.17 16.43
N ILE A 440 -39.76 -0.07 15.28
CA ILE A 440 -39.82 -1.35 14.57
C ILE A 440 -39.24 -2.45 15.45
N VAL A 441 -38.06 -2.25 16.04
CA VAL A 441 -37.45 -3.23 16.94
C VAL A 441 -38.38 -3.56 18.11
N LEU A 442 -38.92 -2.55 18.79
CA LEU A 442 -39.84 -2.77 19.92
C LEU A 442 -41.12 -3.50 19.50
N ALA A 443 -41.66 -3.18 18.32
CA ALA A 443 -42.84 -3.85 17.77
C ALA A 443 -42.55 -5.30 17.39
N VAL A 444 -41.35 -5.59 16.88
CA VAL A 444 -40.88 -6.95 16.56
C VAL A 444 -40.67 -7.77 17.83
N GLU A 445 -40.03 -7.20 18.87
CA GLU A 445 -39.90 -7.85 20.18
C GLU A 445 -41.27 -8.23 20.75
N ALA A 446 -42.24 -7.32 20.66
CA ALA A 446 -43.61 -7.54 21.14
C ALA A 446 -44.35 -8.61 20.31
N GLU A 447 -44.28 -8.56 18.98
CA GLU A 447 -44.99 -9.49 18.09
C GLU A 447 -44.49 -10.94 18.21
N PHE A 448 -43.17 -11.12 18.41
CA PHE A 448 -42.53 -12.43 18.41
C PHE A 448 -42.18 -12.92 19.83
N GLY A 449 -42.38 -12.11 20.86
CA GLY A 449 -42.06 -12.47 22.25
C GLY A 449 -40.57 -12.67 22.49
N ILE A 450 -39.73 -11.92 21.77
CA ILE A 450 -38.26 -12.01 21.82
C ILE A 450 -37.65 -10.71 22.36
N ARG A 451 -36.36 -10.76 22.71
CA ARG A 451 -35.55 -9.58 23.04
C ARG A 451 -34.34 -9.55 22.13
N LEU A 452 -34.18 -8.48 21.35
CA LEU A 452 -33.05 -8.33 20.45
C LEU A 452 -31.79 -7.98 21.27
N PRO A 453 -30.70 -8.76 21.15
CA PRO A 453 -29.44 -8.44 21.81
C PRO A 453 -28.93 -7.07 21.36
N ALA A 454 -28.27 -6.34 22.27
CA ALA A 454 -27.68 -5.03 21.95
C ALA A 454 -26.71 -5.07 20.76
N ALA A 455 -26.03 -6.21 20.58
CA ALA A 455 -25.13 -6.45 19.45
C ALA A 455 -25.84 -6.52 18.08
N GLU A 456 -27.12 -6.93 18.06
CA GLU A 456 -27.91 -7.07 16.83
C GLU A 456 -28.70 -5.79 16.48
N LEU A 457 -28.80 -4.82 17.39
CA LEU A 457 -29.52 -3.57 17.13
C LEU A 457 -28.90 -2.75 15.99
N ALA A 458 -27.58 -2.84 15.83
CA ALA A 458 -26.86 -2.16 14.76
C ALA A 458 -27.11 -2.79 13.37
N SER A 459 -27.34 -4.11 13.31
CA SER A 459 -27.58 -4.86 12.07
C SER A 459 -29.07 -4.92 11.70
N ALA A 460 -29.97 -4.69 12.67
CA ALA A 460 -31.43 -4.71 12.52
C ALA A 460 -32.00 -3.62 11.59
N GLY A 461 -31.17 -2.72 11.06
CA GLY A 461 -31.59 -1.64 10.15
C GLY A 461 -32.05 -2.10 8.76
N ARG A 462 -32.02 -3.41 8.46
CA ARG A 462 -32.51 -4.01 7.22
C ARG A 462 -33.61 -5.04 7.49
N PHE A 463 -34.60 -5.09 6.62
CA PHE A 463 -35.68 -6.07 6.69
C PHE A 463 -35.18 -7.52 6.69
N ASP A 464 -34.24 -7.85 5.80
CA ASP A 464 -33.71 -9.22 5.69
C ASP A 464 -32.93 -9.64 6.94
N ARG A 465 -32.30 -8.67 7.65
CA ARG A 465 -31.62 -8.93 8.92
C ARG A 465 -32.60 -9.14 10.06
N LEU A 466 -33.67 -8.36 10.12
CA LEU A 466 -34.76 -8.61 11.06
C LEU A 466 -35.37 -10.01 10.85
N CYS A 467 -35.53 -10.45 9.59
CA CYS A 467 -35.98 -11.82 9.30
C CYS A 467 -35.04 -12.86 9.92
N ALA A 468 -33.73 -12.75 9.68
CA ALA A 468 -32.74 -13.68 10.20
C ALA A 468 -32.75 -13.72 11.74
N ILE A 469 -32.76 -12.55 12.39
CA ILE A 469 -32.79 -12.44 13.86
C ILE A 469 -34.06 -13.10 14.44
N VAL A 470 -35.22 -12.86 13.83
CA VAL A 470 -36.49 -13.48 14.27
C VAL A 470 -36.46 -14.99 14.06
N GLU A 471 -35.86 -15.48 12.97
CA GLU A 471 -35.73 -16.92 12.73
C GLU A 471 -34.79 -17.60 13.73
N GLU A 472 -33.73 -16.92 14.17
CA GLU A 472 -32.78 -17.41 15.17
C GLU A 472 -33.37 -17.41 16.58
N LEU A 473 -34.10 -16.35 16.96
CA LEU A 473 -34.56 -16.14 18.34
C LEU A 473 -35.91 -16.78 18.65
N VAL A 474 -36.73 -17.09 17.64
CA VAL A 474 -38.03 -17.74 17.84
C VAL A 474 -37.87 -19.26 17.65
N PRO A 475 -38.04 -20.09 18.70
CA PRO A 475 -37.95 -21.56 18.58
C PRO A 475 -38.96 -22.11 17.55
N ARG A 476 -38.61 -23.19 16.84
CA ARG A 476 -39.50 -23.82 15.84
C ARG A 476 -40.76 -24.42 16.45
#